data_AF-A0A528KKD4-F1
#
_entry.id   AF-A0A528KKD4-F1
#
_cell.length_a   1.000
_cell.length_b   1.000
_cell.length_c   1.000
_cell.angle_alpha   90.00
_cell.angle_beta   90.00
_cell.angle_gamma   90.00
#
_symmetry.space_group_name_H-M   'P 1'
#
loop_
_entity.id
_entity.type
_entity.pdbx_description
1 polymer ?
#
loop_
_entity_poly.entity_id
_entity_poly.type
_entity_poly.pdbx_seq_one_letter_code
_entity_poly.pdbx_strand_id
1 'polypeptide(L)'
;MPSLKDLRNRIASVKATQKITKAMQMVAAAKLRRAQEAAEAARPYSERMGAVLANITQAIGGGGEAPALMTGTGKDDVHLLVVCTAERGLCGGFNSQIARLARDH
;
A
#
# COMPACT_ATOMS: atom_id res chain seq x y z
N MET A 1 19.24 -13.92 41.50
CA MET A 1 18.82 -12.50 41.44
C MET A 1 19.46 -11.86 40.22
N PRO A 2 18.77 -10.97 39.48
CA PRO A 2 19.40 -10.22 38.39
C PRO A 2 20.57 -9.44 38.98
N SER A 3 21.75 -9.57 38.38
CA SER A 3 22.91 -8.80 38.85
C SER A 3 22.79 -7.34 38.40
N LEU A 4 23.47 -6.42 39.10
CA LEU A 4 23.59 -5.02 38.66
C LEU A 4 24.18 -4.92 37.24
N LYS A 5 25.02 -5.90 36.85
CA LYS A 5 25.58 -6.00 35.50
C LYS A 5 24.49 -6.30 34.47
N ASP A 6 23.56 -7.20 34.77
CA ASP A 6 22.45 -7.55 33.87
C ASP A 6 21.52 -6.36 33.63
N LEU A 7 21.22 -5.59 34.68
CA LEU A 7 20.42 -4.38 34.57
C LEU A 7 21.12 -3.32 33.72
N ARG A 8 22.42 -3.08 33.92
CA ARG A 8 23.20 -2.14 33.10
C ARG A 8 23.24 -2.56 31.62
N ASN A 9 23.43 -3.85 31.34
CA ASN A 9 23.42 -4.38 29.98
C ASN A 9 22.06 -4.19 29.30
N ARG A 10 20.97 -4.45 30.02
CA ARG A 10 19.61 -4.26 29.52
C ARG A 10 19.30 -2.78 29.23
N ILE A 11 19.75 -1.86 30.09
CA ILE A 11 19.62 -0.41 29.85
C ILE A 11 20.37 -0.01 28.58
N ALA A 12 21.61 -0.49 28.39
CA ALA A 12 22.39 -0.19 27.20
C ALA A 12 21.71 -0.72 25.92
N SER A 13 21.20 -1.95 25.96
CA SER A 13 20.46 -2.57 24.86
C SER A 13 19.21 -1.77 24.48
N VAL A 14 18.36 -1.41 25.46
CA VAL A 14 17.15 -0.61 25.21
C VAL A 14 17.48 0.77 24.66
N LYS A 15 18.52 1.43 25.18
CA LYS A 15 18.99 2.73 24.65
C LYS A 15 19.47 2.62 23.20
N ALA A 16 20.12 1.52 22.83
CA ALA A 16 20.54 1.28 21.46
C ALA A 16 19.32 1.05 20.53
N THR A 17 18.38 0.19 20.94
CA THR A 17 17.13 -0.04 20.18
C THR A 17 16.34 1.25 20.01
N GLN A 18 16.23 2.09 21.05
CA GLN A 18 15.53 3.38 20.99
C GLN A 18 16.13 4.32 19.93
N LYS A 19 17.46 4.39 19.83
CA LYS A 19 18.15 5.20 18.81
C LYS A 19 17.88 4.68 17.40
N ILE A 20 17.91 3.35 17.22
CA ILE A 20 17.62 2.70 15.93
C ILE A 20 16.19 3.00 15.50
N THR A 21 15.20 2.77 16.37
CA THR A 21 13.78 3.01 16.04
C THR A 21 13.51 4.50 15.80
N LYS A 22 14.21 5.40 16.51
CA LYS A 22 14.09 6.85 16.27
C LYS A 22 14.62 7.24 14.88
N ALA A 23 15.77 6.69 14.48
CA ALA A 23 16.30 6.89 13.14
C ALA A 23 15.36 6.31 12.07
N MET A 24 14.85 5.08 12.28
CA MET A 24 13.89 4.45 11.37
C MET A 24 12.60 5.28 11.20
N GLN A 25 12.08 5.86 12.28
CA GLN A 25 10.91 6.75 12.22
C GLN A 25 11.16 7.94 11.29
N MET A 26 12.33 8.60 11.40
CA MET A 26 12.68 9.74 10.55
C MET A 26 12.86 9.33 9.09
N VAL A 27 13.50 8.17 8.84
CA VAL A 27 13.66 7.62 7.48
C VAL A 27 12.30 7.27 6.87
N ALA A 28 11.40 6.65 7.65
CA ALA A 28 10.05 6.31 7.20
C ALA A 28 9.24 7.58 6.85
N ALA A 29 9.32 8.62 7.68
CA ALA A 29 8.66 9.90 7.41
C ALA A 29 9.17 10.53 6.11
N ALA A 30 10.48 10.55 5.88
CA ALA A 30 11.07 11.07 4.65
C ALA A 30 10.63 10.27 3.41
N LYS A 31 10.57 8.93 3.51
CA LYS A 31 10.09 8.06 2.43
C LYS A 31 8.61 8.26 2.13
N LEU A 32 7.78 8.41 3.16
CA LEU A 32 6.35 8.68 3.00
C LEU A 32 6.13 9.99 2.27
N ARG A 33 6.84 11.05 2.67
CA ARG A 33 6.78 12.34 1.98
C ARG A 33 7.14 12.23 0.50
N ARG A 34 8.24 11.55 0.18
CA ARG A 34 8.65 11.32 -1.22
C ARG A 34 7.61 10.54 -2.02
N ALA A 35 7.00 9.52 -1.39
CA ALA A 35 5.94 8.73 -2.03
C ALA A 35 4.68 9.58 -2.29
N GLN A 36 4.32 10.45 -1.36
CA GLN A 36 3.21 11.39 -1.52
C GLN A 36 3.46 12.38 -2.66
N GLU A 37 4.65 13.00 -2.71
CA GLU A 37 5.03 13.92 -3.79
C GLU A 37 4.96 13.24 -5.17
N ALA A 38 5.39 11.97 -5.27
CA ALA A 38 5.27 11.19 -6.51
C ALA A 38 3.81 10.90 -6.88
N ALA A 39 2.96 10.59 -5.90
CA ALA A 39 1.53 10.35 -6.15
C ALA A 39 0.80 11.63 -6.58
N GLU A 40 1.14 12.77 -5.99
CA GLU A 40 0.62 14.08 -6.37
C GLU A 40 1.06 14.46 -7.79
N ALA A 41 2.32 14.22 -8.15
CA ALA A 41 2.83 14.45 -9.50
C ALA A 41 2.16 13.55 -10.56
N ALA A 42 1.77 12.33 -10.20
CA ALA A 42 1.07 11.40 -11.09
C ALA A 42 -0.42 11.75 -11.28
N ARG A 43 -1.01 12.53 -10.37
CA ARG A 43 -2.45 12.80 -10.33
C ARG A 43 -2.99 13.47 -11.61
N PRO A 44 -2.36 14.54 -12.17
CA PRO A 44 -2.86 15.17 -13.39
C PRO A 44 -2.91 14.21 -14.59
N TYR A 45 -1.95 13.28 -14.68
CA TYR A 45 -1.97 12.24 -15.71
C TYR A 45 -3.16 11.30 -15.52
N SER A 46 -3.38 10.79 -14.30
CA SER A 46 -4.51 9.90 -14.03
C SER A 46 -5.87 10.55 -14.28
N GLU A 47 -6.01 11.85 -13.96
CA GLU A 47 -7.25 12.60 -14.18
C GLU A 47 -7.54 12.77 -15.67
N ARG A 48 -6.52 13.15 -16.46
CA ARG A 48 -6.66 13.30 -17.92
C ARG A 48 -6.93 11.96 -18.60
N MET A 49 -6.24 10.90 -18.18
CA MET A 49 -6.49 9.55 -18.67
C MET A 49 -7.93 9.13 -18.39
N GLY A 50 -8.41 9.36 -17.17
CA GLY A 50 -9.80 9.07 -16.79
C GLY A 50 -10.81 9.83 -17.65
N ALA A 51 -10.57 11.12 -17.92
CA ALA A 51 -11.42 11.92 -18.79
C ALA A 51 -11.48 11.37 -20.23
N VAL A 52 -10.34 10.96 -20.79
CA VAL A 52 -10.30 10.34 -22.12
C VAL A 52 -11.06 9.01 -22.15
N LEU A 53 -10.85 8.14 -21.17
CA LEU A 53 -11.56 6.86 -21.07
C LEU A 53 -13.08 7.06 -20.90
N ALA A 54 -13.51 8.06 -20.12
CA ALA A 54 -14.91 8.40 -19.95
C ALA A 54 -15.55 8.86 -21.27
N ASN A 55 -14.86 9.73 -22.02
CA ASN A 55 -15.33 10.21 -23.33
C ASN A 55 -15.49 9.07 -24.34
N ILE A 56 -14.51 8.15 -24.38
CA ILE A 56 -14.57 6.96 -25.25
C ILE A 56 -15.76 6.08 -24.86
N THR A 57 -15.95 5.84 -23.56
CA THR A 57 -17.05 5.01 -23.05
C THR A 57 -18.43 5.61 -23.41
N GLN A 58 -18.58 6.93 -23.31
CA GLN A 58 -19.80 7.63 -23.73
C GLN A 58 -20.04 7.53 -25.24
N ALA A 59 -18.98 7.64 -26.05
CA ALA A 59 -19.07 7.58 -27.50
C ALA A 59 -19.47 6.20 -28.05
N ILE A 60 -19.07 5.11 -27.38
CA ILE A 60 -19.40 3.74 -27.82
C ILE A 60 -20.88 3.38 -27.56
N GLY A 61 -21.58 4.13 -26.71
CA GLY A 61 -23.04 4.20 -26.70
C GLY A 61 -23.76 2.85 -26.67
N GLY A 62 -23.45 1.96 -25.73
CA GLY A 62 -24.18 0.70 -25.48
C GLY A 62 -24.24 -0.31 -26.65
N GLY A 63 -23.68 0.02 -27.82
CA GLY A 63 -23.56 -0.88 -28.96
C GLY A 63 -22.51 -1.94 -28.67
N GLY A 64 -22.87 -3.22 -28.86
CA GLY A 64 -22.15 -4.40 -28.38
C GLY A 64 -20.77 -4.69 -28.97
N GLU A 65 -19.99 -3.69 -29.39
CA GLU A 65 -18.64 -3.82 -29.94
C GLU A 65 -17.51 -3.31 -29.02
N ALA A 66 -17.83 -2.87 -27.79
CA ALA A 66 -16.79 -2.51 -26.82
C ALA A 66 -15.99 -3.74 -26.36
N PRO A 67 -14.66 -3.63 -26.13
CA PRO A 67 -13.85 -4.74 -25.63
C PRO A 67 -14.34 -5.28 -24.27
N ALA A 68 -14.21 -6.58 -24.06
CA ALA A 68 -14.60 -7.24 -22.80
C ALA A 68 -13.92 -6.65 -21.54
N LEU A 69 -12.74 -6.04 -21.68
CA LEU A 69 -12.06 -5.33 -20.60
C LEU A 69 -12.79 -4.05 -20.16
N MET A 70 -13.66 -3.50 -21.01
CA MET A 70 -14.47 -2.31 -20.71
C MET A 70 -15.89 -2.67 -20.28
N THR A 71 -16.50 -3.71 -20.86
CA THR A 71 -17.90 -4.10 -20.59
C THR A 71 -18.05 -5.21 -19.57
N GLY A 72 -16.96 -5.90 -19.23
CA GLY A 72 -17.02 -7.17 -18.51
C GLY A 72 -17.40 -8.32 -19.43
N THR A 73 -17.15 -9.54 -18.95
CA THR A 73 -17.40 -10.80 -19.69
C THR A 73 -18.80 -11.39 -19.39
N GLY A 74 -19.54 -10.81 -18.46
CA GLY A 74 -20.83 -11.33 -17.98
C GLY A 74 -20.72 -12.60 -17.13
N LYS A 75 -19.50 -13.07 -16.82
CA LYS A 75 -19.24 -14.25 -15.99
C LYS A 75 -18.77 -13.83 -14.60
N ASP A 76 -19.24 -14.54 -13.58
CA ASP A 76 -18.94 -14.26 -12.16
C ASP A 76 -18.39 -15.49 -11.42
N ASP A 77 -18.02 -16.55 -12.14
CA ASP A 77 -17.62 -17.83 -11.53
C ASP A 77 -16.20 -17.79 -10.93
N VAL A 78 -15.36 -16.86 -11.38
CA VAL A 78 -13.94 -16.79 -11.03
C VAL A 78 -13.51 -15.34 -10.81
N HIS A 79 -12.97 -15.06 -9.64
CA HIS A 79 -12.43 -13.75 -9.28
C HIS A 79 -10.91 -13.81 -9.10
N LEU A 80 -10.21 -12.80 -9.60
CA LEU A 80 -8.79 -12.58 -9.32
C LEU A 80 -8.64 -11.54 -8.21
N LEU A 81 -8.10 -11.96 -7.06
CA LEU A 81 -7.73 -11.05 -5.99
C LEU A 81 -6.25 -10.68 -6.12
N VAL A 82 -5.97 -9.37 -6.27
CA VAL A 82 -4.61 -8.82 -6.29
C VAL A 82 -4.37 -8.06 -5.00
N VAL A 83 -3.44 -8.53 -4.18
CA VAL A 83 -3.14 -7.96 -2.85
C VAL A 83 -1.72 -7.42 -2.81
N CYS A 84 -1.58 -6.13 -2.53
CA CYS A 84 -0.29 -5.44 -2.47
C CYS A 84 0.15 -5.21 -1.01
N THR A 85 1.21 -5.88 -0.57
CA THR A 85 1.74 -5.78 0.81
C THR A 85 3.11 -5.12 0.87
N ALA A 86 3.55 -4.72 2.06
CA ALA A 86 4.92 -4.27 2.28
C ALA A 86 5.87 -5.47 2.37
N GLU A 87 7.03 -5.36 1.71
CA GLU A 87 8.09 -6.37 1.75
C GLU A 87 8.79 -6.43 3.12
N ARG A 88 8.95 -5.28 3.79
CA ARG A 88 9.62 -5.17 5.10
C ARG A 88 8.62 -5.30 6.25
N GLY A 89 9.10 -5.90 7.35
CA GLY A 89 8.40 -5.95 8.63
C GLY A 89 8.44 -4.63 9.42
N LEU A 90 8.08 -4.70 10.70
CA LEU A 90 7.95 -3.53 11.61
C LEU A 90 6.96 -2.47 11.08
N CYS A 91 5.95 -2.90 10.32
CA CYS A 91 4.90 -2.08 9.72
C CYS A 91 3.64 -1.98 10.60
N GLY A 92 3.74 -2.30 11.89
CA GLY A 92 2.59 -2.42 12.78
C GLY A 92 1.59 -3.45 12.24
N GLY A 93 0.32 -3.05 12.14
CA GLY A 93 -0.75 -3.91 11.61
C GLY A 93 -0.98 -3.81 10.10
N PHE A 94 -0.11 -3.17 9.31
CA PHE A 94 -0.37 -2.90 7.89
C PHE A 94 -0.62 -4.18 7.08
N ASN A 95 0.34 -5.11 7.08
CA ASN A 95 0.23 -6.36 6.31
C ASN A 95 -0.86 -7.30 6.86
N SER A 96 -1.05 -7.35 8.18
CA SER A 96 -2.05 -8.25 8.78
C SER A 96 -3.48 -7.80 8.50
N GLN A 97 -3.74 -6.49 8.46
CA GLN A 97 -5.07 -5.93 8.15
C GLN A 97 -5.46 -6.19 6.69
N ILE A 98 -4.59 -5.92 5.73
CA ILE A 98 -4.90 -6.15 4.32
C ILE A 98 -5.06 -7.65 4.01
N ALA A 99 -4.23 -8.50 4.61
CA ALA A 99 -4.35 -9.94 4.45
C ALA A 99 -5.64 -10.49 5.09
N ARG A 100 -6.11 -9.89 6.19
CA ARG A 100 -7.40 -10.25 6.77
C ARG A 100 -8.54 -9.85 5.85
N LEU A 101 -8.57 -8.61 5.36
CA LEU A 101 -9.58 -8.13 4.43
C LEU A 101 -9.68 -9.04 3.20
N ALA A 102 -8.53 -9.44 2.64
CA ALA A 102 -8.49 -10.32 1.47
C ALA A 102 -8.99 -11.75 1.72
N ARG A 103 -9.02 -12.22 2.98
CA ARG A 103 -9.57 -13.54 3.34
C ARG A 103 -11.07 -13.52 3.60
N ASP A 104 -11.61 -12.35 3.93
CA ASP A 104 -13.05 -12.18 4.19
C ASP A 104 -13.86 -12.05 2.88
N HIS A 105 -13.16 -12.06 1.72
CA HIS A 105 -13.70 -12.10 0.36
C HIS A 105 -13.38 -13.45 -0.30
#